data_AF-A0AAP5V297-F1
#
_entry.id   AF-A0AAP5V297-F1
#
_cell.length_a   1.000
_cell.length_b   1.000
_cell.length_c   1.000
_cell.angle_alpha   90.00
_cell.angle_beta   90.00
_cell.angle_gamma   90.00
#
_symmetry.space_group_name_H-M   'P 1'
#
loop_
_entity.id
_entity.type
_entity.pdbx_description
1 polymer ?
#
loop_
_entity_poly.entity_id
_entity_poly.type
_entity_poly.pdbx_seq_one_letter_code
_entity_poly.pdbx_strand_id
1 'polypeptide(L)'
;MHENFFHYTAICSDDSVLIKDLVKSINGEYSAVICYSILAEKAPTAEIRRRIEHIREEEVRHLHAFSSLYTSITGKQLTPKQTEHCPHTYREGLRAAFYDEQKTNDFYLQASDRAVHPEAKRLFARTAFDEQRHAVWFLYDMAHSPFHHTGGAVSNAPNTSYTEVNTGK
;
A
#
# COMPACT_ATOMS: atom_id res chain seq x y z
N MET A 1 56.13 6.03 10.19
CA MET A 1 55.09 6.70 10.99
C MET A 1 53.88 6.84 10.09
N HIS A 2 52.73 6.35 10.56
CA HIS A 2 51.54 6.07 9.76
C HIS A 2 50.92 7.34 9.16
N GLU A 3 50.74 7.35 7.84
CA GLU A 3 49.89 8.33 7.17
C GLU A 3 48.42 7.92 7.36
N ASN A 4 47.69 8.70 8.15
CA ASN A 4 46.24 8.57 8.31
C ASN A 4 45.55 9.06 7.04
N PHE A 5 45.22 8.12 6.15
CA PHE A 5 44.29 8.35 5.04
C PHE A 5 42.88 8.50 5.61
N PHE A 6 42.43 9.74 5.79
CA PHE A 6 41.01 10.04 5.94
C PHE A 6 40.32 9.71 4.62
N HIS A 7 39.65 8.54 4.56
CA HIS A 7 38.73 8.23 3.48
C HIS A 7 37.51 9.15 3.56
N TYR A 8 37.57 10.27 2.86
CA TYR A 8 36.38 11.02 2.48
C TYR A 8 35.74 10.27 1.32
N THR A 9 34.80 9.38 1.60
CA THR A 9 34.02 8.72 0.55
C THR A 9 33.15 9.78 -0.12
N ALA A 10 33.52 10.13 -1.35
CA ALA A 10 32.66 10.91 -2.23
C ALA A 10 31.36 10.13 -2.41
N ILE A 11 30.25 10.70 -1.95
CA ILE A 11 28.90 10.16 -2.18
C ILE A 11 28.70 10.09 -3.70
N CYS A 12 28.73 8.89 -4.26
CA CYS A 12 28.40 8.68 -5.67
C CYS A 12 26.90 8.96 -5.91
N SER A 13 26.55 9.32 -7.14
CA SER A 13 25.17 9.76 -7.47
C SER A 13 24.10 8.71 -7.14
N ASP A 14 24.46 7.43 -7.17
CA ASP A 14 23.57 6.30 -6.92
C ASP A 14 23.15 6.19 -5.45
N ASP A 15 24.09 6.37 -4.51
CA ASP A 15 23.80 6.42 -3.08
C ASP A 15 22.83 7.55 -2.74
N SER A 16 22.93 8.68 -3.45
CA SER A 16 22.04 9.82 -3.23
C SER A 16 20.59 9.54 -3.65
N VAL A 17 20.37 8.68 -4.66
CA VAL A 17 19.04 8.27 -5.12
C VAL A 17 18.46 7.24 -4.14
N LEU A 18 19.24 6.22 -3.79
CA LEU A 18 18.82 5.20 -2.83
C LEU A 18 18.42 5.82 -1.48
N ILE A 19 19.20 6.76 -0.96
CA ILE A 19 18.88 7.44 0.30
C ILE A 19 17.54 8.20 0.19
N LYS A 20 17.27 8.88 -0.94
CA LYS A 20 15.99 9.57 -1.17
C LYS A 20 14.83 8.59 -1.24
N ASP A 21 15.04 7.45 -1.90
CA ASP A 21 14.02 6.40 -1.99
C ASP A 21 13.68 5.82 -0.63
N LEU A 22 14.70 5.50 0.19
CA LEU A 22 14.51 5.03 1.55
C LEU A 22 13.77 6.05 2.43
N VAL A 23 14.12 7.33 2.34
CA VAL A 23 13.40 8.39 3.07
C VAL A 23 11.94 8.46 2.63
N LYS A 24 11.66 8.34 1.33
CA LYS A 24 10.30 8.32 0.82
C LYS A 24 9.54 7.10 1.33
N SER A 25 10.11 5.90 1.26
CA SER A 25 9.51 4.67 1.79
C SER A 25 9.17 4.81 3.26
N ILE A 26 10.13 5.23 4.11
CA ILE A 26 9.91 5.34 5.56
C ILE A 26 8.73 6.27 5.89
N ASN A 27 8.59 7.39 5.17
CA ASN A 27 7.47 8.30 5.38
C ASN A 27 6.14 7.76 4.82
N GLY A 28 6.19 7.06 3.68
CA GLY A 28 5.04 6.38 3.08
C GLY A 28 4.50 5.31 4.02
N GLU A 29 5.34 4.35 4.42
CA GLU A 29 4.98 3.28 5.36
C GLU A 29 4.44 3.82 6.68
N TYR A 30 5.07 4.87 7.22
CA TYR A 30 4.58 5.51 8.43
C TYR A 30 3.18 6.12 8.25
N SER A 31 2.91 6.71 7.07
CA SER A 31 1.58 7.23 6.74
C SER A 31 0.57 6.09 6.64
N ALA A 32 0.91 4.98 5.96
CA ALA A 32 0.06 3.79 5.84
C ALA A 32 -0.28 3.19 7.21
N VAL A 33 0.70 3.02 8.11
CA VAL A 33 0.50 2.53 9.49
C VAL A 33 -0.55 3.38 10.25
N ILE A 34 -0.51 4.70 10.08
CA ILE A 34 -1.47 5.61 10.73
C ILE A 34 -2.84 5.50 10.06
N CYS A 35 -2.89 5.62 8.73
CA CYS A 35 -4.14 5.65 8.00
C CYS A 35 -4.90 4.33 8.10
N TYR A 36 -4.20 3.19 8.12
CA TYR A 36 -4.84 1.89 8.24
C TYR A 36 -5.31 1.60 9.66
N SER A 37 -4.72 2.24 10.67
CA SER A 37 -5.29 2.25 12.03
C SER A 37 -6.67 2.91 12.03
N ILE A 38 -6.76 4.10 11.43
CA ILE A 38 -8.01 4.87 11.34
C ILE A 38 -9.05 4.14 10.47
N LEU A 39 -8.61 3.49 9.38
CA LEU A 39 -9.48 2.75 8.48
C LEU A 39 -10.05 1.49 9.16
N ALA A 40 -9.24 0.75 9.92
CA ALA A 40 -9.67 -0.43 10.66
C ALA A 40 -10.77 -0.11 11.69
N GLU A 41 -10.66 1.02 12.40
CA GLU A 41 -11.69 1.50 13.33
C GLU A 41 -13.04 1.76 12.66
N LYS A 42 -13.01 2.10 11.37
CA LYS A 42 -14.20 2.44 10.56
C LYS A 42 -14.74 1.24 9.77
N ALA A 43 -14.09 0.08 9.87
CA ALA A 43 -14.47 -1.09 9.10
C ALA A 43 -15.89 -1.58 9.45
N PRO A 44 -16.73 -1.91 8.46
CA PRO A 44 -18.13 -2.25 8.70
C PRO A 44 -18.34 -3.65 9.28
N THR A 45 -17.34 -4.52 9.21
CA THR A 45 -17.41 -5.88 9.76
C THR A 45 -16.10 -6.25 10.45
N ALA A 46 -16.19 -7.17 11.42
CA ALA A 46 -15.01 -7.69 12.13
C ALA A 46 -14.05 -8.46 11.22
N GLU A 47 -14.52 -9.01 10.10
CA GLU A 47 -13.66 -9.66 9.10
C GLU A 47 -12.82 -8.63 8.36
N ILE A 48 -13.44 -7.57 7.85
CA ILE A 48 -12.73 -6.52 7.12
C ILE A 48 -11.77 -5.79 8.07
N ARG A 49 -12.20 -5.51 9.30
CA ARG A 49 -11.35 -4.94 10.34
C ARG A 49 -10.07 -5.76 10.54
N ARG A 50 -10.21 -7.08 10.78
CA ARG A 50 -9.06 -7.97 10.99
C ARG A 50 -8.12 -8.00 9.79
N ARG A 51 -8.66 -7.89 8.57
CA ARG A 51 -7.84 -7.83 7.35
C ARG A 51 -7.05 -6.53 7.28
N ILE A 52 -7.67 -5.38 7.53
CA ILE A 52 -6.99 -4.09 7.56
C ILE A 52 -5.94 -4.04 8.68
N GLU A 53 -6.25 -4.59 9.85
CA GLU A 53 -5.30 -4.72 10.95
C GLU A 53 -4.10 -5.60 10.57
N HIS A 54 -4.31 -6.70 9.84
CA HIS A 54 -3.22 -7.52 9.31
C HIS A 54 -2.34 -6.72 8.35
N ILE A 55 -2.93 -6.04 7.35
CA ILE A 55 -2.18 -5.20 6.39
C ILE A 55 -1.35 -4.15 7.15
N ARG A 56 -1.96 -3.46 8.12
CA ARG A 56 -1.26 -2.50 8.98
C ARG A 56 -0.06 -3.11 9.71
N GLU A 57 -0.15 -4.35 10.19
CA GLU A 57 0.99 -5.03 10.81
C GLU A 57 2.12 -5.32 9.82
N GLU A 58 1.79 -5.57 8.55
CA GLU A 58 2.77 -5.70 7.46
C GLU A 58 3.46 -4.35 7.20
N GLU A 59 2.72 -3.23 7.17
CA GLU A 59 3.32 -1.89 7.03
C GLU A 59 4.24 -1.50 8.18
N VAL A 60 3.92 -1.92 9.41
CA VAL A 60 4.83 -1.74 10.55
C VAL A 60 6.16 -2.47 10.30
N ARG A 61 6.12 -3.67 9.72
CA ARG A 61 7.34 -4.43 9.39
C ARG A 61 8.11 -3.77 8.25
N HIS A 62 7.43 -3.26 7.22
CA HIS A 62 8.04 -2.50 6.13
C HIS A 62 8.75 -1.25 6.65
N LEU A 63 8.06 -0.45 7.48
CA LEU A 63 8.62 0.73 8.13
C LEU A 63 9.91 0.41 8.91
N HIS A 64 9.89 -0.65 9.71
CA HIS A 64 11.06 -1.07 10.48
C HIS A 64 12.20 -1.54 9.58
N ALA A 65 11.91 -2.30 8.52
CA ALA A 65 12.92 -2.78 7.59
C ALA A 65 13.61 -1.63 6.84
N PHE A 66 12.83 -0.70 6.27
CA PHE A 66 13.40 0.46 5.58
C PHE A 66 14.17 1.37 6.53
N SER A 67 13.67 1.61 7.75
CA SER A 67 14.37 2.43 8.75
C SER A 67 15.70 1.81 9.18
N SER A 68 15.74 0.47 9.31
CA SER A 68 16.96 -0.27 9.65
C SER A 68 17.99 -0.17 8.53
N LEU A 69 17.57 -0.36 7.27
CA LEU A 69 18.45 -0.24 6.11
C LEU A 69 18.96 1.19 5.91
N TYR A 70 18.11 2.20 6.11
CA TYR A 70 18.54 3.59 6.08
C TYR A 70 19.63 3.87 7.13
N THR A 71 19.42 3.36 8.36
CA THR A 71 20.38 3.54 9.45
C THR A 71 21.70 2.81 9.17
N SER A 72 21.66 1.61 8.59
CA SER A 72 22.88 0.85 8.26
C SER A 72 23.71 1.54 7.17
N ILE A 73 23.07 2.17 6.18
CA ILE A 73 23.74 2.87 5.08
C ILE A 73 24.27 4.24 5.53
N THR A 74 23.48 5.00 6.29
CA THR A 74 23.78 6.41 6.57
C THR A 74 24.43 6.66 7.93
N GLY A 75 24.37 5.68 8.85
CA GLY A 75 24.75 5.83 10.25
C GLY A 75 23.83 6.76 11.06
N LYS A 76 22.69 7.18 10.49
CA LYS A 76 21.74 8.12 11.11
C LYS A 76 20.36 7.50 11.23
N GLN A 77 19.66 7.83 12.30
CA GLN A 77 18.24 7.51 12.42
C GLN A 77 17.41 8.57 11.71
N LEU A 78 16.37 8.14 11.00
CA LEU A 78 15.33 9.01 10.46
C LEU A 78 14.14 9.04 11.42
N THR A 79 13.61 10.22 11.70
CA THR A 79 12.29 10.36 12.33
C THR A 79 11.24 10.37 11.22
N PRO A 80 10.39 9.33 11.12
CA PRO A 80 9.36 9.27 10.09
C PRO A 80 8.38 10.43 10.22
N LYS A 81 7.87 10.90 9.09
CA LYS A 81 6.86 11.96 9.02
C LYS A 81 5.68 11.46 8.22
N GLN A 82 4.48 11.76 8.72
CA GLN A 82 3.28 11.52 7.95
C GLN A 82 3.24 12.52 6.79
N THR A 83 3.29 12.01 5.57
CA THR A 83 3.27 12.81 4.33
C THR A 83 1.91 12.79 3.65
N GLU A 84 1.02 11.90 4.08
CA GLU A 84 -0.27 11.69 3.45
C GLU A 84 -1.44 11.93 4.40
N HIS A 85 -2.55 12.40 3.84
CA HIS A 85 -3.77 12.65 4.60
C HIS A 85 -4.63 11.40 4.67
N CYS A 86 -5.04 11.00 5.87
CA CYS A 86 -5.93 9.87 6.08
C CYS A 86 -7.41 10.28 5.93
N PRO A 87 -8.18 9.70 4.99
CA PRO A 87 -9.58 10.08 4.80
C PRO A 87 -10.48 9.81 6.01
N HIS A 88 -11.55 10.59 6.12
CA HIS A 88 -12.44 10.55 7.29
C HIS A 88 -13.49 9.44 7.24
N THR A 89 -13.93 9.03 6.04
CA THR A 89 -14.96 8.00 5.86
C THR A 89 -14.34 6.66 5.45
N TYR A 90 -15.00 5.56 5.80
CA TYR A 90 -14.55 4.21 5.43
C TYR A 90 -14.37 4.05 3.91
N ARG A 91 -15.36 4.51 3.12
CA ARG A 91 -15.33 4.36 1.66
C ARG A 91 -14.21 5.16 1.00
N GLU A 92 -13.96 6.38 1.46
CA GLU A 92 -12.85 7.19 0.95
C GLU A 92 -11.51 6.62 1.39
N GLY A 93 -11.41 6.16 2.64
CA GLY A 93 -10.21 5.52 3.17
C GLY A 93 -9.84 4.25 2.41
N LEU A 94 -10.82 3.40 2.11
CA LEU A 94 -10.60 2.17 1.35
C LEU A 94 -10.16 2.45 -0.09
N ARG A 95 -10.76 3.46 -0.73
CA ARG A 95 -10.34 3.90 -2.07
C ARG A 95 -8.93 4.48 -2.05
N ALA A 96 -8.61 5.30 -1.05
CA ALA A 96 -7.29 5.90 -0.90
C ALA A 96 -6.23 4.81 -0.69
N ALA A 97 -6.48 3.86 0.22
CA ALA A 97 -5.61 2.72 0.47
C ALA A 97 -5.34 1.92 -0.81
N PHE A 98 -6.37 1.55 -1.58
CA PHE A 98 -6.17 0.88 -2.87
C PHE A 98 -5.24 1.66 -3.83
N TYR A 99 -5.45 2.97 -3.97
CA TYR A 99 -4.60 3.78 -4.85
C TYR A 99 -3.19 3.99 -4.32
N ASP A 100 -3.04 4.06 -3.00
CA ASP A 100 -1.75 4.19 -2.35
C ASP A 100 -0.93 2.92 -2.59
N GLU A 101 -1.48 1.75 -2.27
CA GLU A 101 -0.82 0.46 -2.49
C GLU A 101 -0.40 0.22 -3.95
N GLN A 102 -1.27 0.58 -4.91
CA GLN A 102 -0.94 0.47 -6.33
C GLN A 102 0.24 1.38 -6.74
N LYS A 103 0.32 2.59 -6.19
CA LYS A 103 1.42 3.53 -6.47
C LYS A 103 2.69 3.13 -5.76
N THR A 104 2.59 2.65 -4.53
CA THR A 104 3.70 2.20 -3.70
C THR A 104 4.34 0.96 -4.29
N ASN A 105 3.54 0.01 -4.79
CA ASN A 105 4.02 -1.11 -5.60
C ASN A 105 4.86 -0.64 -6.80
N ASP A 106 4.31 0.22 -7.66
CA ASP A 106 5.03 0.71 -8.85
C ASP A 106 6.34 1.43 -8.45
N PHE A 107 6.28 2.27 -7.41
CA PHE A 107 7.45 2.94 -6.87
C PHE A 107 8.52 1.94 -6.40
N TYR A 108 8.14 0.89 -5.67
CA TYR A 108 9.05 -0.12 -5.15
C TYR A 108 9.62 -1.04 -6.23
N LEU A 109 8.86 -1.40 -7.26
CA LEU A 109 9.40 -2.11 -8.43
C LEU A 109 10.48 -1.28 -9.11
N GLN A 110 10.19 0.00 -9.39
CA GLN A 110 11.16 0.90 -10.00
C GLN A 110 12.38 1.12 -9.07
N ALA A 111 12.18 1.15 -7.75
CA ALA A 111 13.26 1.33 -6.77
C ALA A 111 14.18 0.11 -6.71
N SER A 112 13.59 -1.08 -6.75
CA SER A 112 14.33 -2.34 -6.88
C SER A 112 15.15 -2.38 -8.17
N ASP A 113 14.58 -1.95 -9.30
CA ASP A 113 15.26 -2.01 -10.60
C ASP A 113 16.48 -1.11 -10.67
N ARG A 114 16.38 0.10 -10.09
CA ARG A 114 17.50 1.06 -10.05
C ARG A 114 18.52 0.81 -8.96
N ALA A 115 18.14 0.14 -7.86
CA ALA A 115 19.04 -0.07 -6.73
C ALA A 115 20.20 -1.02 -7.08
N VAL A 116 21.44 -0.53 -6.92
CA VAL A 116 22.65 -1.36 -6.97
C VAL A 116 22.88 -2.09 -5.65
N HIS A 117 22.53 -1.46 -4.50
CA HIS A 117 22.69 -2.07 -3.18
C HIS A 117 21.86 -3.36 -3.06
N PRO A 118 22.46 -4.55 -2.89
CA PRO A 118 21.74 -5.82 -3.02
C PRO A 118 20.62 -6.02 -2.01
N GLU A 119 20.81 -5.52 -0.78
CA GLU A 119 19.79 -5.59 0.26
C GLU A 119 18.62 -4.66 -0.04
N ALA A 120 18.90 -3.46 -0.55
CA ALA A 120 17.85 -2.50 -0.91
C ALA A 120 16.99 -3.05 -2.05
N LYS A 121 17.65 -3.57 -3.09
CA LYS A 121 16.97 -4.22 -4.21
C LYS A 121 16.01 -5.30 -3.76
N ARG A 122 16.47 -6.21 -2.89
CA ARG A 122 15.62 -7.29 -2.35
C ARG A 122 14.48 -6.77 -1.49
N LEU A 123 14.75 -5.79 -0.62
CA LEU A 123 13.73 -5.21 0.25
C LEU A 123 12.62 -4.56 -0.57
N PHE A 124 12.97 -3.66 -1.50
CA PHE A 124 12.00 -3.04 -2.40
C PHE A 124 11.19 -4.05 -3.21
N ALA A 125 11.86 -5.05 -3.82
CA ALA A 125 11.16 -6.07 -4.60
C ALA A 125 10.17 -6.86 -3.74
N ARG A 126 10.58 -7.26 -2.52
CA ARG A 126 9.70 -8.02 -1.63
C ARG A 126 8.50 -7.19 -1.20
N THR A 127 8.74 -5.95 -0.76
CA THR A 127 7.69 -5.05 -0.32
C THR A 127 6.71 -4.75 -1.45
N ALA A 128 7.17 -4.58 -2.70
CA ALA A 128 6.27 -4.42 -3.86
C ALA A 128 5.28 -5.59 -4.04
N PHE A 129 5.70 -6.84 -3.78
CA PHE A 129 4.78 -7.98 -3.81
C PHE A 129 3.73 -7.93 -2.70
N ASP A 130 4.13 -7.48 -1.52
CA ASP A 130 3.22 -7.33 -0.39
C ASP A 130 2.21 -6.19 -0.67
N GLU A 131 2.63 -5.05 -1.22
CA GLU A 131 1.72 -3.96 -1.62
C GLU A 131 0.77 -4.37 -2.73
N GLN A 132 1.21 -5.20 -3.69
CA GLN A 132 0.28 -5.75 -4.68
C GLN A 132 -0.84 -6.55 -4.02
N ARG A 133 -0.50 -7.35 -3.01
CA ARG A 133 -1.46 -8.18 -2.28
C ARG A 133 -2.39 -7.31 -1.43
N HIS A 134 -1.88 -6.26 -0.81
CA HIS A 134 -2.68 -5.28 -0.07
C HIS A 134 -3.69 -4.57 -0.99
N ALA A 135 -3.25 -4.08 -2.15
CA ALA A 135 -4.12 -3.49 -3.16
C ALA A 135 -5.25 -4.44 -3.58
N VAL A 136 -4.95 -5.73 -3.81
CA VAL A 136 -5.96 -6.73 -4.16
C VAL A 136 -6.98 -6.92 -3.03
N TRP A 137 -6.56 -6.92 -1.78
CA TRP A 137 -7.46 -7.00 -0.64
C TRP A 137 -8.36 -5.77 -0.52
N PHE A 138 -7.81 -4.56 -0.66
CA PHE A 138 -8.62 -3.35 -0.65
C PHE A 138 -9.61 -3.30 -1.82
N LEU A 139 -9.21 -3.78 -3.01
CA LEU A 139 -10.12 -3.94 -4.14
C LEU A 139 -11.24 -4.94 -3.85
N TYR A 140 -10.93 -6.08 -3.25
CA TYR A 140 -11.91 -7.07 -2.83
C TYR A 140 -12.92 -6.46 -1.85
N ASP A 141 -12.43 -5.74 -0.84
CA ASP A 141 -13.26 -5.04 0.14
C ASP A 141 -14.10 -3.94 -0.47
N MET A 142 -13.59 -3.23 -1.48
CA MET A 142 -14.39 -2.28 -2.23
C MET A 142 -15.57 -2.99 -2.88
N ALA A 143 -15.34 -4.10 -3.58
CA ALA A 143 -16.39 -4.83 -4.29
C ALA A 143 -17.40 -5.55 -3.37
N HIS A 144 -17.00 -5.91 -2.14
CA HIS A 144 -17.81 -6.76 -1.24
C HIS A 144 -18.18 -6.07 0.09
N SER A 145 -17.94 -4.77 0.23
CA SER A 145 -18.38 -4.02 1.40
C SER A 145 -19.93 -3.88 1.40
N PRO A 146 -20.60 -4.05 2.56
CA PRO A 146 -22.06 -3.93 2.66
C PRO A 146 -22.63 -2.56 2.23
N PHE A 147 -21.78 -1.55 2.03
CA PHE A 147 -22.17 -0.25 1.48
C PHE A 147 -22.41 -0.22 -0.04
N HIS A 148 -22.22 -1.33 -0.76
CA HIS A 148 -22.51 -1.42 -2.20
C HIS A 148 -24.01 -1.51 -2.56
N HIS A 149 -24.92 -1.57 -1.58
CA HIS A 149 -26.37 -1.61 -1.80
C HIS A 149 -27.07 -0.26 -1.60
N THR A 150 -26.59 0.79 -2.27
CA THR A 150 -27.42 1.97 -2.58
C THR A 150 -27.48 2.20 -4.09
N GLY A 151 -27.95 1.19 -4.81
CA GLY A 151 -28.51 1.30 -6.15
C GLY A 151 -29.88 0.63 -6.10
N GLY A 152 -30.92 1.34 -6.48
CA GLY A 152 -32.33 1.01 -6.20
C GLY A 152 -32.72 -0.43 -6.47
N ALA A 153 -33.71 -0.90 -5.71
CA ALA A 153 -34.43 -2.12 -5.99
C ALA A 153 -34.99 -2.05 -7.43
N VAL A 154 -34.28 -2.64 -8.38
CA VAL A 154 -34.89 -3.06 -9.64
C VAL A 154 -35.65 -4.33 -9.30
N SER A 155 -36.98 -4.21 -9.25
CA SER A 155 -37.87 -5.35 -9.10
C SER A 155 -37.62 -6.34 -10.24
N ASN A 156 -36.98 -7.47 -9.96
CA ASN A 156 -37.04 -8.64 -10.83
C ASN A 156 -38.42 -9.30 -10.66
N ALA A 157 -39.48 -8.61 -11.09
CA ALA A 157 -40.73 -9.27 -11.41
C ALA A 157 -40.55 -9.89 -12.81
N PRO A 158 -40.77 -11.19 -13.00
CA PRO A 158 -40.71 -11.80 -14.32
C PRO A 158 -41.78 -11.17 -15.21
N ASN A 159 -41.33 -10.62 -16.34
CA ASN A 159 -42.18 -10.02 -17.36
C ASN A 159 -43.00 -11.12 -18.04
N THR A 160 -44.20 -11.42 -17.54
CA THR A 160 -45.14 -12.34 -18.19
C THR A 160 -45.84 -11.62 -19.33
N SER A 161 -45.23 -11.62 -20.50
CA SER A 161 -45.94 -11.38 -21.76
C SER A 161 -45.29 -12.20 -22.89
N TYR A 162 -45.47 -13.51 -22.84
CA TYR A 162 -45.45 -14.34 -24.04
C TYR A 162 -46.89 -14.61 -24.43
N THR A 163 -47.37 -13.92 -25.46
CA THR A 163 -48.58 -14.32 -26.19
C THR A 163 -48.25 -15.55 -27.02
N GLU A 164 -48.82 -16.70 -26.65
CA GLU A 164 -48.82 -17.89 -27.48
C GLU A 164 -49.55 -17.59 -28.80
N VAL A 165 -48.85 -17.78 -29.92
CA VAL A 165 -49.46 -17.81 -31.25
C VAL A 165 -50.21 -19.14 -31.36
N ASN A 166 -51.53 -19.06 -31.31
CA ASN A 166 -52.44 -20.16 -31.47
C ASN A 166 -52.43 -20.62 -32.95
N THR A 167 -51.66 -21.67 -33.28
CA THR A 167 -51.83 -22.40 -34.55
C THR A 167 -52.88 -23.47 -34.37
N GLY A 168 -54.12 -23.12 -34.68
CA GLY A 168 -55.25 -24.05 -34.73
C GLY A 168 -55.81 -24.18 -36.15
N LYS A 169 -55.55 -25.36 -36.74
CA LYS A 169 -56.17 -26.01 -37.91
C LYS A 169 -55.94 -25.45 -39.31
#